data_AF-A0A924JMW7-F1
#
_entry.id   AF-A0A924JMW7-F1
#
_cell.length_a   1.000
_cell.length_b   1.000
_cell.length_c   1.000
_cell.angle_alpha   90.00
_cell.angle_beta   90.00
_cell.angle_gamma   90.00
#
_symmetry.space_group_name_H-M   'P 1'
#
loop_
_entity.id
_entity.type
_entity.pdbx_description
1 polymer ?
#
loop_
_entity_poly.entity_id
_entity_poly.type
_entity_poly.pdbx_seq_one_letter_code
_entity_poly.pdbx_strand_id
1 'polypeptide(L)' 'MNFKRLEELHQTKTGLVLFGTVELALLYLFASLAINSGSLWQWGLTLILLIGVGQNFVRLMIGVVRAR' A
#
# COMPACT_ATOMS: atom_id res chain seq x y z
N MET A 1 -19.75 5.76 3.55
CA MET A 1 -19.32 4.43 3.05
C MET A 1 -19.03 3.57 4.26
N ASN A 2 -19.59 2.35 4.35
CA ASN A 2 -19.49 1.52 5.55
C ASN A 2 -18.13 0.78 5.55
N PHE A 3 -17.42 0.72 6.69
CA PHE A 3 -16.07 0.12 6.77
C PHE A 3 -16.02 -1.31 6.23
N LYS A 4 -17.09 -2.09 6.45
CA LYS A 4 -17.23 -3.45 5.90
C LYS A 4 -17.11 -3.51 4.37
N ARG A 5 -17.69 -2.54 3.65
CA ARG A 5 -17.62 -2.51 2.18
C ARG A 5 -16.21 -2.16 1.67
N LEU A 6 -15.46 -1.36 2.42
CA LEU A 6 -14.07 -1.04 2.10
C LEU A 6 -13.17 -2.26 2.29
N GLU A 7 -13.41 -3.02 3.36
CA GLU A 7 -12.69 -4.25 3.64
C GLU A 7 -12.98 -5.33 2.59
N GLU A 8 -14.25 -5.52 2.21
CA GLU A 8 -14.64 -6.40 1.09
C GLU A 8 -13.97 -5.98 -0.22
N LEU A 9 -13.93 -4.67 -0.50
CA LEU A 9 -13.25 -4.16 -1.69
C LEU A 9 -11.75 -4.51 -1.64
N HIS A 10 -11.07 -4.30 -0.51
CA HIS A 10 -9.65 -4.58 -0.33
C HIS A 10 -9.28 -6.05 -0.49
N GLN A 11 -10.24 -6.97 -0.36
CA GLN A 11 -10.02 -8.40 -0.63
C GLN A 11 -10.10 -8.77 -2.11
N THR A 12 -10.65 -7.90 -2.96
CA THR A 12 -10.70 -8.13 -4.42
C THR A 12 -9.37 -7.79 -5.09
N LYS A 13 -9.09 -8.40 -6.25
CA LYS A 13 -7.90 -8.04 -7.06
C LYS A 13 -7.86 -6.55 -7.40
N THR A 14 -9.00 -5.98 -7.82
CA THR A 14 -9.12 -4.56 -8.14
C THR A 14 -8.87 -3.68 -6.94
N GLY A 15 -9.40 -4.05 -5.77
CA GLY A 15 -9.14 -3.34 -4.52
C GLY A 15 -7.67 -3.40 -4.13
N LEU A 16 -7.04 -4.57 -4.12
CA LEU A 16 -5.61 -4.69 -3.81
C LEU A 16 -4.74 -3.82 -4.73
N VAL A 17 -5.06 -3.73 -6.03
CA VAL A 17 -4.37 -2.82 -6.97
C VAL A 17 -4.62 -1.36 -6.60
N LEU A 18 -5.85 -0.97 -6.31
CA LEU A 18 -6.21 0.40 -5.91
C LEU A 18 -5.49 0.81 -4.62
N PHE A 19 -5.60 0.01 -3.57
CA PHE A 19 -4.95 0.26 -2.29
C PHE A 19 -3.43 0.27 -2.42
N GLY A 20 -2.86 -0.72 -3.13
CA GLY A 20 -1.42 -0.75 -3.41
C GLY A 20 -0.93 0.47 -4.18
N THR A 21 -1.69 0.97 -5.15
CA THR A 21 -1.33 2.18 -5.92
C THR A 21 -1.38 3.43 -5.05
N VAL A 22 -2.41 3.58 -4.20
CA VAL A 22 -2.53 4.70 -3.27
C VAL A 22 -1.40 4.69 -2.25
N GLU A 23 -1.10 3.53 -1.66
CA GLU A 23 0.01 3.37 -0.73
C GLU A 23 1.36 3.69 -1.40
N LEU A 24 1.57 3.27 -2.65
CA LEU A 24 2.79 3.58 -3.41
C LEU A 24 2.94 5.08 -3.66
N ALA A 25 1.85 5.77 -3.99
CA ALA A 25 1.85 7.22 -4.17
C ALA A 25 2.17 7.96 -2.86
N LEU A 26 1.57 7.53 -1.75
CA LEU A 26 1.87 8.07 -0.42
C LEU A 26 3.32 7.79 -0.02
N LEU A 27 3.82 6.59 -0.30
CA LEU A 27 5.20 6.22 -0.06
C LEU A 27 6.17 7.16 -0.78
N TYR A 28 5.93 7.41 -2.07
CA TYR A 28 6.75 8.34 -2.84
C TYR A 28 6.73 9.75 -2.24
N LEU A 29 5.55 10.24 -1.86
CA LEU A 29 5.39 11.56 -1.26
C LEU A 29 6.14 11.67 0.08
N PHE A 30 5.96 10.71 0.99
CA PHE A 30 6.65 10.71 2.27
C PHE A 30 8.16 10.47 2.15
N ALA A 31 8.60 9.64 1.20
CA ALA A 31 10.02 9.48 0.90
C ALA A 31 10.63 10.80 0.42
N SER A 32 9.96 11.50 -0.52
CA SER A 32 10.41 12.80 -1.00
C SER A 32 10.46 13.85 0.11
N LEU A 33 9.46 13.88 1.00
CA LEU A 33 9.46 14.78 2.15
C LEU A 33 10.59 14.45 3.12
N ALA A 34 10.79 13.15 3.42
CA ALA A 34 11.82 12.67 4.35
C ALA A 34 13.23 12.99 3.86
N ILE A 35 13.46 12.86 2.55
CA ILE A 35 14.74 13.22 1.92
C ILE A 35 14.97 14.72 2.01
N ASN A 36 13.94 15.54 1.73
CA ASN A 36 14.07 16.99 1.73
C ASN A 36 14.25 17.57 3.15
N SER A 37 13.53 17.03 4.14
CA SER A 37 13.53 17.59 5.49
C SER A 37 14.44 16.84 6.48
N GLY A 38 14.98 15.68 6.12
CA GLY A 38 15.76 14.81 6.99
C GLY A 38 14.99 14.25 8.20
N SER A 39 13.64 14.27 8.18
CA SER A 39 12.84 13.91 9.35
C SER A 39 12.77 12.39 9.55
N LEU A 40 13.21 11.92 10.73
CA LEU A 40 13.15 10.50 11.10
C LEU A 40 11.72 9.95 11.16
N TRP A 41 10.74 10.78 11.56
CA TRP A 41 9.33 10.39 11.56
C TRP A 41 8.81 10.09 10.15
N GLN A 42 9.17 10.93 9.18
CA GLN A 42 8.76 10.73 7.78
C GLN A 42 9.43 9.50 7.17
N TRP A 43 10.69 9.21 7.53
CA TRP A 43 11.34 7.95 7.20
C TRP A 43 10.62 6.75 7.82
N GLY A 44 10.18 6.85 9.07
CA GLY A 44 9.36 5.84 9.73
C GLY A 44 8.05 5.55 8.98
N LEU A 45 7.32 6.59 8.59
CA LEU A 45 6.10 6.45 7.78
C LEU A 45 6.38 5.82 6.41
N THR A 46 7.48 6.22 5.77
CA THR A 46 7.90 5.67 4.47
C THR A 46 8.14 4.16 4.58
N LEU A 47 8.80 3.70 5.64
CA LEU A 47 9.04 2.28 5.87
C LEU A 47 7.74 1.49 6.13
N ILE A 48 6.81 2.06 6.91
CA ILE A 48 5.51 1.43 7.18
C ILE A 48 4.72 1.26 5.86
N LEU A 49 4.67 2.32 5.05
CA LEU A 49 4.00 2.28 3.74
C LEU A 49 4.68 1.26 2.80
N LEU A 50 6.00 1.13 2.86
CA LEU A 50 6.74 0.17 2.03
C LEU A 50 6.34 -1.27 2.35
N ILE A 51 6.21 -1.59 3.64
CA ILE A 51 5.73 -2.89 4.10
C ILE A 51 4.29 -3.12 3.63
N GLY A 52 3.41 -2.12 3.75
CA GLY A 52 2.01 -2.19 3.28
C GLY A 52 1.90 -2.51 1.79
N VAL A 53 2.62 -1.75 0.95
CA VAL A 53 2.71 -1.99 -0.50
C VAL A 53 3.21 -3.41 -0.77
N GLY A 54 4.28 -3.83 -0.09
CA GLY A 54 4.85 -5.17 -0.24
C GLY A 54 3.85 -6.27 0.08
N GLN A 55 3.08 -6.12 1.15
CA GLN A 55 2.01 -7.06 1.52
C GLN A 55 0.89 -7.10 0.47
N ASN A 56 0.44 -5.95 -0.02
CA ASN A 56 -0.56 -5.87 -1.08
C ASN A 56 -0.07 -6.52 -2.38
N PHE A 57 1.20 -6.33 -2.73
CA PHE A 57 1.81 -6.94 -3.91
C PHE A 57 1.93 -8.47 -3.78
N VAL A 58 2.37 -8.98 -2.62
CA VAL A 58 2.42 -10.42 -2.34
C VAL A 58 1.02 -11.05 -2.41
N ARG A 59 0.01 -10.39 -1.82
CA ARG A 59 -1.39 -10.86 -1.89
C ARG A 59 -1.92 -10.89 -3.32
N LEU A 60 -1.59 -9.88 -4.13
CA LEU A 60 -1.91 -9.87 -5.55
C LEU A 60 -1.26 -11.04 -6.28
N MET A 61 0.03 -11.27 -6.09
CA MET A 61 0.77 -12.36 -6.73
C MET A 61 0.20 -13.73 -6.35
N ILE A 62 -0.04 -13.98 -5.06
CA ILE A 62 -0.63 -15.25 -4.59
C ILE A 62 -2.07 -15.41 -5.11
N GLY A 63 -2.88 -14.34 -5.08
CA GLY A 63 -4.25 -14.35 -5.59
C GLY A 63 -4.34 -14.49 -7.11
N VAL A 64 -3.29 -14.09 -7.84
CA VAL A 64 -3.15 -14.34 -9.28
C VAL A 64 -2.75 -15.79 -9.55
N VAL A 65 -1.81 -16.35 -8.77
CA VAL A 65 -1.34 -17.74 -8.91
C VAL A 65 -2.43 -18.76 -8.60
N ARG A 66 -3.27 -18.52 -7.58
CA ARG A 66 -4.37 -19.43 -7.19
C ARG A 66 -5.58 -19.40 -8.14
N ALA A 67 -5.64 -18.44 -9.06
CA ALA A 67 -6.75 -18.29 -10.02
C ALA A 67 -6.47 -18.92 -11.40
N ARG A 68 -5.33 -19.61 -11.57
CA ARG A 68 -5.02 -20.48 -12.71
C ARG A 68 -5.18 -21.93 -12.29
#